data_AF-A0A381FKG3-F1
#
_entry.id   AF-A0A381FKG3-F1
#
_cell.length_a   1.000
_cell.length_b   1.000
_cell.length_c   1.000
_cell.angle_alpha   90.00
_cell.angle_beta   90.00
_cell.angle_gamma   90.00
#
_symmetry.space_group_name_H-M   'P 1'
#
loop_
_entity.id
_entity.type
_entity.pdbx_description
1 polymer ?
#
loop_
_entity_poly.entity_id
_entity_poly.type
_entity_poly.pdbx_seq_one_letter_code
_entity_poly.pdbx_strand_id
1 'polypeptide(L)'
;MTVFSTNLAGWDNSYSARGDINTNDTKGGLNLQGNVTMGVGGENINHYRISAKITCQLSEEYLAQWRMEQYKKIIAAYEEAYKKFLEEQARLDAEQKAKEEEAKDKVGKFYRYMEHDVLKHNCIAYLLQDYLNVLGQVMTNGSEKDTLMENYQVYLGEDLDKYTALAKFMEQAFEWEVMDYTFYPYYWANRKEWQDMYISESVDPLFRSFLQAGMARVVVTVKPGFEDAVQFFLTTGKIWNGGEVPVIGDPMYMSIVDEMRQPTGEAQGKFWITRMPTTLTILQDKSTGLPVEQPLPIFQEANPENCENPLELETETSFAHRDVQLSHGTIEDSTLD
;
A
#
# COMPACT_ATOMS: atom_id res chain seq x y z
N MET A 1 17.96 -54.86 87.04
CA MET A 1 16.87 -54.65 86.07
C MET A 1 17.40 -53.58 85.14
N THR A 2 17.66 -53.98 83.89
CA THR A 2 18.50 -53.24 82.94
C THR A 2 17.60 -52.39 82.06
N VAL A 3 17.94 -51.11 81.90
CA VAL A 3 17.23 -50.20 80.99
C VAL A 3 17.84 -50.39 79.60
N PHE A 4 17.01 -50.76 78.62
CA PHE A 4 17.40 -50.82 77.21
C PHE A 4 16.93 -49.54 76.51
N SER A 5 17.82 -48.88 75.78
CA SER A 5 17.47 -47.90 74.74
C SER A 5 18.23 -48.25 73.46
N THR A 6 17.52 -48.43 72.35
CA THR A 6 18.12 -48.71 71.04
C THR A 6 17.40 -47.96 69.95
N ASN A 7 17.95 -46.80 69.55
CA ASN A 7 17.81 -46.16 68.23
C ASN A 7 18.42 -44.74 68.16
N LEU A 8 19.41 -44.45 69.00
CA LEU A 8 20.37 -43.38 68.77
C LEU A 8 21.66 -44.05 68.33
N ALA A 9 22.08 -43.87 67.09
CA ALA A 9 23.33 -44.41 66.55
C ALA A 9 24.52 -43.84 67.34
N GLY A 10 24.82 -44.46 68.49
CA GLY A 10 25.88 -44.07 69.41
C GLY A 10 25.48 -43.82 70.88
N TRP A 11 24.22 -43.96 71.31
CA TRP A 11 23.85 -43.81 72.72
C TRP A 11 23.37 -45.13 73.33
N ASP A 12 24.31 -45.90 73.85
CA ASP A 12 24.06 -46.96 74.85
C ASP A 12 24.75 -46.54 76.15
N ASN A 13 24.00 -45.89 77.04
CA ASN A 13 24.40 -45.68 78.43
C ASN A 13 23.45 -46.49 79.32
N SER A 14 23.75 -47.77 79.52
CA SER A 14 23.08 -48.57 80.54
C SER A 14 23.61 -48.20 81.93
N TYR A 15 22.86 -47.41 82.71
CA TYR A 15 23.16 -47.12 84.11
C TYR A 15 22.15 -47.84 85.03
N SER A 16 22.66 -48.69 85.92
CA SER A 16 21.86 -49.46 86.88
C SER A 16 22.38 -49.20 88.28
N ALA A 17 21.59 -48.55 89.11
CA ALA A 17 21.87 -48.36 90.53
C ALA A 17 20.61 -48.57 91.38
N ARG A 18 20.78 -48.87 92.67
CA ARG A 18 19.71 -49.02 93.67
C ARG A 18 19.96 -48.02 94.80
N GLY A 19 19.03 -47.09 95.02
CA GLY A 19 19.10 -46.04 96.06
C GLY A 19 18.72 -44.65 95.53
N ASP A 20 18.92 -43.60 96.32
CA ASP A 20 18.83 -42.21 95.86
C ASP A 20 19.97 -41.92 94.88
N ILE A 21 19.62 -41.74 93.61
CA ILE A 21 20.56 -41.56 92.51
C ILE A 21 20.35 -40.17 91.92
N ASN A 22 21.41 -39.36 91.92
CA ASN A 22 21.41 -38.05 91.25
C ASN A 22 22.41 -38.10 90.09
N THR A 23 21.89 -38.28 88.87
CA THR A 23 22.70 -38.38 87.64
C THR A 23 22.32 -37.25 86.69
N ASN A 24 23.32 -36.45 86.31
CA ASN A 24 23.23 -35.51 85.20
C ASN A 24 24.12 -36.02 84.06
N ASP A 25 23.50 -36.51 82.98
CA ASP A 25 24.20 -36.82 81.73
C ASP A 25 23.82 -35.76 80.68
N THR A 26 24.82 -35.21 80.00
CA THR A 26 24.62 -34.23 78.93
C THR A 26 25.55 -34.60 77.80
N LYS A 27 24.96 -34.94 76.65
CA LYS A 27 25.68 -35.24 75.42
C LYS A 27 25.26 -34.28 74.32
N GLY A 28 26.24 -33.57 73.77
CA GLY A 28 26.09 -32.73 72.57
C GLY A 28 26.63 -33.45 71.33
N GLY A 29 26.33 -32.92 70.15
CA GLY A 29 26.90 -33.39 68.87
C GLY A 29 26.19 -34.56 68.20
N LEU A 30 24.93 -34.85 68.58
CA LEU A 30 24.13 -35.89 67.93
C LEU A 30 23.62 -35.40 66.56
N ASN A 31 24.10 -35.99 65.47
CA ASN A 31 23.57 -35.76 64.12
C ASN A 31 22.39 -36.73 63.87
N LEU A 32 21.18 -36.21 64.06
CA LEU A 32 19.95 -36.99 63.95
C LEU A 32 19.24 -36.66 62.63
N GLN A 33 18.89 -37.68 61.87
CA GLN A 33 18.09 -37.57 60.64
C GLN A 33 16.83 -38.43 60.79
N GLY A 34 15.66 -37.87 60.49
CA GLY A 34 14.37 -38.56 60.58
C GLY A 34 13.70 -38.47 61.96
N ASN A 35 12.77 -39.40 62.22
CA ASN A 35 11.98 -39.42 63.46
C ASN A 35 12.82 -40.01 64.61
N VAL A 36 12.98 -39.25 65.69
CA VAL A 36 13.68 -39.67 66.91
C VAL A 36 12.67 -39.91 68.02
N THR A 37 12.67 -41.10 68.60
CA THR A 37 11.83 -41.45 69.74
C THR A 37 12.69 -41.53 71.00
N MET A 38 12.33 -40.78 72.05
CA MET A 38 12.94 -40.92 73.37
C MET A 38 11.91 -41.50 74.33
N GLY A 39 12.27 -42.62 74.97
CA GLY A 39 11.48 -43.27 76.02
C GLY A 39 12.28 -43.33 77.31
N VAL A 40 11.64 -43.00 78.43
CA VAL A 40 12.22 -43.12 79.77
C VAL A 40 11.24 -43.90 80.65
N GLY A 41 11.76 -44.87 81.41
CA GLY A 41 10.96 -45.70 82.30
C GLY A 41 11.75 -46.09 83.55
N GLY A 42 11.06 -46.19 84.68
CA GLY A 42 11.60 -46.72 85.93
C GLY A 42 10.53 -46.84 87.02
N GLU A 43 10.87 -47.53 88.10
CA GLU A 43 9.99 -47.80 89.24
C GLU A 43 10.43 -46.97 90.47
N ASN A 44 9.47 -46.44 91.24
CA ASN A 44 9.69 -45.65 92.46
C ASN A 44 10.53 -44.36 92.27
N ILE A 45 10.23 -43.59 91.22
CA ILE A 45 10.93 -42.33 90.87
C ILE A 45 10.26 -41.13 91.57
N ASN A 46 11.04 -40.33 92.30
CA ASN A 46 10.54 -39.08 92.93
C ASN A 46 10.46 -37.91 91.93
N HIS A 47 11.47 -37.71 91.08
CA HIS A 47 11.46 -36.71 90.01
C HIS A 47 12.40 -37.11 88.86
N TYR A 48 12.00 -36.81 87.63
CA TYR A 48 12.87 -36.90 86.45
C TYR A 48 12.68 -35.66 85.59
N ARG A 49 13.76 -35.19 84.94
CA ARG A 49 13.73 -34.06 84.01
C ARG A 49 14.52 -34.41 82.76
N ILE A 50 13.85 -34.38 81.62
CA ILE A 50 14.47 -34.55 80.30
C ILE A 50 14.45 -33.19 79.62
N SER A 51 15.61 -32.73 79.14
CA SER A 51 15.73 -31.52 78.34
C SER A 51 16.44 -31.87 77.05
N ALA A 52 15.75 -31.74 75.92
CA ALA A 52 16.29 -31.98 74.60
C ALA A 52 16.34 -30.66 73.82
N LYS A 53 17.51 -30.32 73.28
CA LYS A 53 17.70 -29.18 72.38
C LYS A 53 18.12 -29.72 71.02
N ILE A 54 17.19 -29.72 70.07
CA ILE A 54 17.41 -30.23 68.71
C ILE A 54 17.62 -29.04 67.78
N THR A 55 18.70 -29.08 67.00
CA THR A 55 18.98 -28.08 65.95
C THR A 55 18.78 -28.75 64.60
N CYS A 56 17.67 -28.46 63.93
CA CYS A 56 17.35 -29.06 62.64
C CYS A 56 17.99 -28.26 61.49
N GLN A 57 18.65 -28.95 60.57
CA GLN A 57 19.05 -28.41 59.26
C GLN A 57 18.23 -29.12 58.19
N LEU A 58 17.68 -28.35 57.25
CA LEU A 58 16.88 -28.90 56.15
C LEU A 58 17.79 -29.69 55.20
N SER A 59 17.40 -30.90 54.82
CA SER A 59 18.20 -31.71 53.89
C SER A 59 18.24 -31.06 52.49
N GLU A 60 19.39 -31.15 51.83
CA GLU A 60 19.58 -30.59 50.49
C GLU A 60 18.67 -31.28 49.46
N GLU A 61 18.41 -32.58 49.64
CA GLU A 61 17.51 -33.36 48.78
C GLU A 61 16.06 -32.88 48.86
N TYR A 62 15.55 -32.59 50.06
CA TYR A 62 14.19 -32.08 50.24
C TYR A 62 14.05 -30.68 49.63
N LEU A 63 15.08 -29.85 49.79
CA LEU A 63 15.10 -28.50 49.23
C LEU A 63 15.18 -28.54 47.69
N ALA A 64 15.93 -29.47 47.10
CA ALA A 64 15.98 -29.69 45.67
C ALA A 64 14.62 -30.17 45.10
N GLN A 65 13.97 -31.13 45.75
CA GLN A 65 12.64 -31.59 45.36
C GLN A 65 11.61 -30.46 45.44
N TRP A 66 11.62 -29.69 46.54
CA TRP A 66 10.75 -28.53 46.67
C TRP A 66 10.99 -27.49 45.57
N ARG A 67 12.26 -27.18 45.24
CA ARG A 67 12.60 -26.26 44.13
C ARG A 67 12.06 -26.76 42.79
N MET A 68 12.18 -28.06 42.52
CA MET A 68 11.67 -28.67 41.28
C MET A 68 10.13 -28.61 41.21
N GLU A 69 9.43 -28.84 42.32
CA GLU A 69 7.98 -28.70 42.38
C GLU A 69 7.52 -27.26 42.13
N GLN A 70 8.18 -26.27 42.75
CA GLN A 70 7.85 -24.86 42.52
C GLN A 70 8.16 -24.45 41.08
N TYR A 71 9.31 -24.87 40.53
CA TYR A 71 9.69 -24.58 39.16
C TYR A 71 8.66 -25.12 38.15
N LYS A 72 8.19 -26.36 38.35
CA LYS A 72 7.12 -26.94 37.51
C LYS A 72 5.84 -26.11 37.54
N LYS A 73 5.43 -25.60 38.70
CA LYS A 73 4.24 -24.74 38.82
C LYS A 73 4.40 -23.43 38.06
N ILE A 74 5.58 -22.81 38.15
CA ILE A 74 5.88 -21.54 37.47
C ILE A 74 5.90 -21.74 35.95
N ILE A 75 6.57 -22.78 35.46
CA ILE A 75 6.64 -23.07 34.03
C ILE A 75 5.26 -23.45 33.46
N ALA A 76 4.47 -24.24 34.18
CA ALA A 76 3.12 -24.58 33.72
C ALA A 76 2.23 -23.33 33.58
N ALA A 77 2.29 -22.40 34.55
CA ALA A 77 1.55 -21.13 34.47
C ALA A 77 2.06 -20.25 33.32
N TYR A 78 3.38 -20.22 33.09
CA TYR A 78 3.98 -19.48 31.98
C TYR A 78 3.55 -20.06 30.61
N GLU A 79 3.59 -21.37 30.44
CA GLU A 79 3.18 -22.04 29.19
C GLU A 79 1.70 -21.80 28.87
N GLU A 80 0.83 -21.78 29.89
CA GLU A 80 -0.58 -21.45 29.69
C GLU A 80 -0.76 -19.97 29.26
N ALA A 81 -0.06 -19.05 29.91
CA ALA A 81 -0.08 -17.64 29.54
C ALA A 81 0.49 -17.41 28.13
N TYR A 82 1.55 -18.13 27.77
CA TYR A 82 2.19 -18.04 26.46
C TYR A 82 1.27 -18.58 25.35
N LYS A 83 0.55 -19.67 25.59
CA LYS A 83 -0.49 -20.16 24.65
C LYS A 83 -1.59 -19.14 24.42
N LYS A 84 -2.12 -18.54 25.51
CA LYS A 84 -3.13 -17.47 25.39
C LYS A 84 -2.60 -16.27 24.60
N PHE A 85 -1.35 -15.88 24.80
CA PHE A 85 -0.72 -14.80 24.04
C PHE A 85 -0.61 -15.14 22.55
N LEU A 86 -0.16 -16.35 22.20
CA LEU A 86 -0.07 -16.80 20.80
C LEU A 86 -1.44 -16.88 20.13
N GLU A 87 -2.46 -17.36 20.83
CA GLU A 87 -3.84 -17.41 20.35
C GLU A 87 -4.40 -16.00 20.12
N GLU A 88 -4.17 -15.07 21.05
CA GLU A 88 -4.59 -13.68 20.91
C GLU A 88 -3.86 -12.97 19.76
N GLN A 89 -2.55 -13.18 19.64
CA GLN A 89 -1.76 -12.65 18.52
C GLN A 89 -2.25 -13.19 17.18
N ALA A 90 -2.47 -14.50 17.08
CA ALA A 90 -3.01 -15.12 15.86
C ALA A 90 -4.43 -14.62 15.53
N ARG A 91 -5.27 -14.37 16.55
CA ARG A 91 -6.61 -13.79 16.36
C ARG A 91 -6.52 -12.36 15.83
N LEU A 92 -5.65 -11.53 16.40
CA LEU A 92 -5.43 -10.15 15.96
C LEU A 92 -4.84 -10.08 14.55
N ASP A 93 -3.85 -10.91 14.23
CA ASP A 93 -3.26 -11.01 12.90
C ASP A 93 -4.29 -11.49 11.87
N ALA A 94 -5.16 -12.43 12.23
CA ALA A 94 -6.25 -12.91 11.37
C ALA A 94 -7.34 -11.84 11.18
N GLU A 95 -7.70 -11.10 12.24
CA GLU A 95 -8.67 -10.01 12.19
C GLU A 95 -8.14 -8.84 11.34
N GLN A 96 -6.86 -8.50 11.46
CA GLN A 96 -6.20 -7.51 10.61
C GLN A 96 -6.17 -7.98 9.15
N LYS A 97 -5.76 -9.21 8.87
CA LYS A 97 -5.76 -9.75 7.50
C LYS A 97 -7.17 -9.78 6.88
N ALA A 98 -8.19 -10.16 7.65
CA ALA A 98 -9.57 -10.17 7.18
C ALA A 98 -10.08 -8.76 6.88
N LYS A 99 -9.79 -7.78 7.76
CA LYS A 99 -10.10 -6.36 7.52
C LYS A 99 -9.33 -5.80 6.32
N GLU A 100 -8.07 -6.21 6.12
CA GLU A 100 -7.28 -5.84 4.95
C GLU A 100 -7.84 -6.43 3.65
N GLU A 101 -8.28 -7.69 3.65
CA GLU A 101 -8.88 -8.34 2.47
C GLU A 101 -10.25 -7.75 2.12
N GLU A 102 -11.12 -7.49 3.10
CA GLU A 102 -12.41 -6.82 2.85
C GLU A 102 -12.23 -5.35 2.39
N ALA A 103 -11.18 -4.67 2.86
CA ALA A 103 -10.87 -3.31 2.44
C ALA A 103 -10.22 -3.23 1.06
N LYS A 104 -9.41 -4.21 0.65
CA LYS A 104 -8.65 -4.15 -0.61
C LYS A 104 -9.52 -3.90 -1.85
N ASP A 105 -10.66 -4.58 -1.98
CA ASP A 105 -11.48 -4.51 -3.20
C ASP A 105 -12.39 -3.26 -3.27
N LYS A 106 -12.97 -2.83 -2.14
CA LYS A 106 -13.81 -1.61 -2.12
C LYS A 106 -12.98 -0.33 -2.05
N VAL A 107 -11.80 -0.39 -1.42
CA VAL A 107 -11.00 0.80 -1.13
C VAL A 107 -9.95 1.06 -2.20
N GLY A 108 -9.49 0.05 -2.95
CA GLY A 108 -8.50 0.23 -4.02
C GLY A 108 -8.89 1.27 -5.08
N LYS A 109 -10.16 1.24 -5.56
CA LYS A 109 -10.66 2.27 -6.49
C LYS A 109 -10.87 3.61 -5.82
N PHE A 110 -11.33 3.62 -4.57
CA PHE A 110 -11.55 4.85 -3.81
C PHE A 110 -10.24 5.64 -3.60
N TYR A 111 -9.14 4.95 -3.29
CA TYR A 111 -7.82 5.56 -3.17
C TYR A 111 -7.34 6.20 -4.48
N ARG A 112 -7.60 5.56 -5.62
CA ARG A 112 -7.26 6.14 -6.94
C ARG A 112 -8.08 7.38 -7.24
N TYR A 113 -9.37 7.39 -6.92
CA TYR A 113 -10.19 8.60 -7.05
C TYR A 113 -9.72 9.73 -6.13
N MET A 114 -9.30 9.41 -4.90
CA MET A 114 -8.79 10.40 -3.96
C MET A 114 -7.44 10.98 -4.40
N GLU A 115 -6.51 10.13 -4.83
CA GLU A 115 -5.24 10.56 -5.43
C GLU A 115 -5.50 11.50 -6.61
N HIS A 116 -6.43 11.10 -7.49
CA HIS A 116 -6.79 11.84 -8.68
C HIS A 116 -7.35 13.23 -8.36
N ASP A 117 -8.37 13.28 -7.50
CA ASP A 117 -9.05 14.52 -7.13
C ASP A 117 -8.12 15.50 -6.41
N VAL A 118 -7.29 15.01 -5.48
CA VAL A 118 -6.34 15.84 -4.73
C VAL A 118 -5.24 16.37 -5.64
N LEU A 119 -4.70 15.55 -6.56
CA LEU A 119 -3.69 16.00 -7.51
C LEU A 119 -4.25 17.07 -8.45
N LYS A 120 -5.44 16.83 -9.01
CA LYS A 120 -6.15 17.79 -9.85
C LYS A 120 -6.41 19.11 -9.12
N HIS A 121 -6.92 19.05 -7.88
CA HIS A 121 -7.16 20.23 -7.05
C HIS A 121 -5.88 21.04 -6.87
N ASN A 122 -4.76 20.40 -6.53
CA ASN A 122 -3.47 21.06 -6.37
C ASN A 122 -2.94 21.67 -7.67
N CYS A 123 -3.11 20.99 -8.81
CA CYS A 123 -2.74 21.53 -10.13
C CYS A 123 -3.54 22.80 -10.46
N ILE A 124 -4.85 22.79 -10.24
CA ILE A 124 -5.71 23.96 -10.49
C ILE A 124 -5.34 25.11 -9.53
N ALA A 125 -5.10 24.81 -8.26
CA ALA A 125 -4.65 25.80 -7.29
C ALA A 125 -3.32 26.45 -7.70
N TYR A 126 -2.38 25.64 -8.21
CA TYR A 126 -1.10 26.13 -8.72
C TYR A 126 -1.28 27.05 -9.95
N LEU A 127 -2.16 26.68 -10.89
CA LEU A 127 -2.44 27.47 -12.09
C LEU A 127 -3.10 28.82 -11.78
N LEU A 128 -3.96 28.87 -10.76
CA LEU A 128 -4.71 30.08 -10.41
C LEU A 128 -3.88 31.13 -9.66
N GLN A 129 -2.77 30.74 -9.00
CA GLN A 129 -1.87 31.56 -8.16
C GLN A 129 -2.54 32.28 -6.96
N ASP A 130 -3.72 32.89 -7.13
CA ASP A 130 -4.62 33.40 -6.09
C ASP A 130 -5.81 32.45 -5.86
N TYR A 131 -5.51 31.18 -5.55
CA TYR A 131 -6.52 30.13 -5.42
C TYR A 131 -7.55 30.39 -4.32
N LEU A 132 -7.16 31.12 -3.26
CA LEU A 132 -7.93 31.26 -2.03
C LEU A 132 -9.16 32.18 -2.19
N ASN A 133 -9.07 33.18 -3.06
CA ASN A 133 -10.17 34.10 -3.35
C ASN A 133 -10.98 33.69 -4.58
N VAL A 134 -10.38 32.86 -5.45
CA VAL A 134 -10.98 32.46 -6.72
C VAL A 134 -11.83 31.19 -6.58
N LEU A 135 -11.39 30.21 -5.79
CA LEU A 135 -12.13 28.95 -5.58
C LEU A 135 -13.07 29.05 -4.37
N GLY A 136 -14.17 28.29 -4.41
CA GLY A 136 -15.08 28.16 -3.26
C GLY A 136 -15.98 29.38 -3.02
N GLN A 137 -16.28 30.14 -4.07
CA GLN A 137 -17.16 31.30 -3.96
C GLN A 137 -18.57 30.91 -3.53
N VAL A 138 -19.17 31.70 -2.63
CA VAL A 138 -20.52 31.46 -2.13
C VAL A 138 -21.53 31.91 -3.18
N MET A 139 -22.03 30.94 -3.96
CA MET A 139 -23.00 31.17 -5.03
C MET A 139 -24.44 30.83 -4.63
N THR A 140 -24.64 30.39 -3.39
CA THR A 140 -25.94 29.95 -2.87
C THR A 140 -26.04 30.34 -1.40
N ASN A 141 -27.25 30.54 -0.90
CA ASN A 141 -27.48 30.77 0.53
C ASN A 141 -27.43 29.48 1.39
N GLY A 142 -27.09 28.31 0.80
CA GLY A 142 -27.12 27.01 1.46
C GLY A 142 -26.15 26.85 2.64
N SER A 143 -25.14 27.73 2.77
CA SER A 143 -24.20 27.73 3.90
C SER A 143 -24.68 28.53 5.11
N GLU A 144 -25.79 29.25 5.00
CA GLU A 144 -26.34 30.04 6.10
C GLU A 144 -27.13 29.15 7.07
N LYS A 145 -27.07 29.46 8.37
CA LYS A 145 -27.68 28.64 9.44
C LYS A 145 -29.21 28.57 9.37
N ASP A 146 -29.84 29.55 8.73
CA ASP A 146 -31.30 29.68 8.63
C ASP A 146 -31.84 29.20 7.26
N THR A 147 -31.01 28.52 6.46
CA THR A 147 -31.41 28.02 5.14
C THR A 147 -32.04 26.64 5.24
N LEU A 148 -33.32 26.59 4.88
CA LEU A 148 -34.18 25.43 4.74
C LEU A 148 -34.40 25.15 3.23
N MET A 149 -34.90 23.97 2.89
CA MET A 149 -35.19 23.62 1.48
C MET A 149 -36.14 24.62 0.80
N GLU A 150 -37.03 25.25 1.57
CA GLU A 150 -38.04 26.19 1.09
C GLU A 150 -37.49 27.58 0.72
N ASN A 151 -36.38 28.01 1.31
CA ASN A 151 -35.78 29.33 1.08
C ASN A 151 -34.42 29.24 0.38
N TYR A 152 -34.05 28.07 -0.14
CA TYR A 152 -32.84 27.88 -0.91
C TYR A 152 -32.86 28.74 -2.19
N GLN A 153 -31.81 29.53 -2.37
CA GLN A 153 -31.63 30.42 -3.51
C GLN A 153 -30.20 30.36 -4.03
N VAL A 154 -30.10 30.35 -5.36
CA VAL A 154 -28.84 30.52 -6.09
C VAL A 154 -28.72 31.99 -6.47
N TYR A 155 -27.59 32.60 -6.15
CA TYR A 155 -27.31 33.98 -6.54
C TYR A 155 -26.96 34.01 -8.04
N LEU A 156 -27.98 34.28 -8.85
CA LEU A 156 -27.83 34.43 -10.29
C LEU A 156 -27.29 35.83 -10.59
N GLY A 157 -26.08 35.90 -11.16
CA GLY A 157 -25.42 37.16 -11.51
C GLY A 157 -24.19 36.94 -12.37
N GLU A 158 -23.57 38.03 -12.81
CA GLU A 158 -22.38 38.00 -13.67
C GLU A 158 -21.20 37.24 -13.03
N ASP A 159 -21.12 37.26 -11.70
CA ASP A 159 -20.07 36.55 -10.94
C ASP A 159 -20.26 35.03 -11.00
N LEU A 160 -21.50 34.53 -10.98
CA LEU A 160 -21.79 33.11 -11.17
C LEU A 160 -21.40 32.66 -12.58
N ASP A 161 -21.69 33.49 -13.59
CA ASP A 161 -21.34 33.18 -14.98
C ASP A 161 -19.82 33.12 -15.18
N LYS A 162 -19.08 34.09 -14.63
CA LYS A 162 -17.60 34.09 -14.64
C LYS A 162 -17.02 32.88 -13.93
N TYR A 163 -17.54 32.55 -12.74
CA TYR A 163 -17.09 31.41 -11.95
C TYR A 163 -17.39 30.08 -12.65
N THR A 164 -18.58 29.95 -13.26
CA THR A 164 -18.97 28.76 -14.01
C THR A 164 -18.15 28.60 -15.28
N ALA A 165 -17.84 29.70 -15.98
CA ALA A 165 -16.96 29.69 -17.15
C ALA A 165 -15.53 29.26 -16.77
N LEU A 166 -15.00 29.74 -15.65
CA LEU A 166 -13.71 29.32 -15.10
C LEU A 166 -13.72 27.83 -14.76
N ALA A 167 -14.72 27.36 -14.00
CA ALA A 167 -14.84 25.96 -13.62
C ALA A 167 -14.93 25.07 -14.87
N LYS A 168 -15.78 25.43 -15.83
CA LYS A 168 -15.92 24.70 -17.10
C LYS A 168 -14.60 24.66 -17.89
N PHE A 169 -13.87 25.77 -17.96
CA PHE A 169 -12.58 25.83 -18.64
C PHE A 169 -11.56 24.90 -17.97
N MET A 170 -11.37 25.00 -16.65
CA MET A 170 -10.41 24.17 -15.92
C MET A 170 -10.75 22.67 -15.98
N GLU A 171 -12.03 22.33 -15.96
CA GLU A 171 -12.51 20.96 -16.03
C GLU A 171 -12.41 20.35 -17.44
N GLN A 172 -12.59 21.15 -18.50
CA GLN A 172 -12.69 20.64 -19.88
C GLN A 172 -11.41 20.82 -20.71
N ALA A 173 -10.56 21.80 -20.38
CA ALA A 173 -9.37 22.11 -21.17
C ALA A 173 -8.28 21.03 -21.04
N PHE A 174 -8.26 20.29 -19.95
CA PHE A 174 -7.24 19.29 -19.65
C PHE A 174 -7.82 17.87 -19.63
N GLU A 175 -7.03 16.89 -20.06
CA GLU A 175 -7.41 15.48 -20.02
C GLU A 175 -7.08 14.87 -18.65
N TRP A 176 -7.85 15.26 -17.64
CA TRP A 176 -7.64 14.79 -16.26
C TRP A 176 -7.68 13.27 -16.14
N GLU A 177 -8.51 12.58 -16.93
CA GLU A 177 -8.62 11.12 -16.94
C GLU A 177 -7.31 10.40 -17.35
N VAL A 178 -6.43 11.09 -18.09
CA VAL A 178 -5.18 10.53 -18.63
C VAL A 178 -3.99 11.36 -18.14
N MET A 179 -3.87 11.50 -16.81
CA MET A 179 -2.72 12.15 -16.19
C MET A 179 -1.69 11.15 -15.68
N ASP A 180 -0.42 11.49 -15.81
CA ASP A 180 0.69 10.75 -15.22
C ASP A 180 1.25 11.51 -14.01
N TYR A 181 1.66 10.79 -12.96
CA TYR A 181 2.15 11.40 -11.74
C TYR A 181 3.31 10.63 -11.10
N THR A 182 4.20 11.37 -10.46
CA THR A 182 5.35 10.84 -9.73
C THR A 182 5.44 11.52 -8.37
N PHE A 183 5.43 10.74 -7.29
CA PHE A 183 5.53 11.26 -5.94
C PHE A 183 6.98 11.46 -5.50
N TYR A 184 7.25 12.62 -4.91
CA TYR A 184 8.50 12.90 -4.23
C TYR A 184 8.33 12.71 -2.72
N PRO A 185 9.29 12.08 -2.02
CA PRO A 185 9.09 11.67 -0.62
C PRO A 185 8.92 12.83 0.37
N TYR A 186 8.50 12.48 1.61
CA TYR A 186 8.15 13.39 2.71
C TYR A 186 9.16 14.50 3.02
N TYR A 187 10.45 14.30 2.75
CA TYR A 187 11.47 15.31 3.04
C TYR A 187 11.39 16.55 2.14
N TRP A 188 10.58 16.52 1.07
CA TRP A 188 10.23 17.70 0.27
C TRP A 188 9.07 18.52 0.86
N ALA A 189 8.36 17.99 1.86
CA ALA A 189 7.31 18.70 2.58
C ALA A 189 7.89 19.61 3.68
N ASN A 190 7.00 20.36 4.34
CA ASN A 190 7.37 21.16 5.50
C ASN A 190 7.93 20.27 6.63
N ARG A 191 9.07 20.67 7.22
CA ARG A 191 9.76 19.92 8.29
C ARG A 191 8.87 19.53 9.47
N LYS A 192 7.82 20.31 9.76
CA LYS A 192 6.89 20.03 10.85
C LYS A 192 6.05 18.77 10.62
N GLU A 193 5.78 18.45 9.35
CA GLU A 193 4.91 17.35 8.93
C GLU A 193 5.66 16.03 8.71
N TRP A 194 7.00 16.04 8.74
CA TRP A 194 7.81 14.87 8.37
C TRP A 194 7.54 13.64 9.24
N GLN A 195 7.32 13.85 10.53
CA GLN A 195 7.06 12.75 11.45
C GLN A 195 5.71 12.08 11.14
N ASP A 196 4.67 12.87 10.91
CA ASP A 196 3.33 12.39 10.63
C ASP A 196 3.27 11.71 9.26
N MET A 197 3.89 12.30 8.23
CA MET A 197 4.00 11.70 6.90
C MET A 197 4.80 10.40 6.93
N TYR A 198 5.93 10.32 7.65
CA TYR A 198 6.74 9.10 7.70
C TYR A 198 6.03 7.91 8.35
N ILE A 199 5.23 8.18 9.39
CA ILE A 199 4.50 7.16 10.16
C ILE A 199 3.20 6.74 9.43
N SER A 200 2.82 7.43 8.36
CA SER A 200 1.62 7.12 7.59
C SER A 200 1.72 5.73 6.96
N GLU A 201 0.75 4.87 7.27
CA GLU A 201 0.64 3.52 6.73
C GLU A 201 -0.66 3.37 5.95
N SER A 202 -0.60 2.64 4.84
CA SER A 202 -1.75 2.20 4.07
C SER A 202 -1.47 0.82 3.48
N VAL A 203 -2.56 0.07 3.29
CA VAL A 203 -2.57 -1.26 2.68
C VAL A 203 -2.18 -1.24 1.20
N ASP A 204 -2.44 -0.12 0.49
CA ASP A 204 -2.04 0.07 -0.90
C ASP A 204 -0.67 0.76 -0.97
N PRO A 205 0.35 0.14 -1.59
CA PRO A 205 1.68 0.73 -1.69
C PRO A 205 1.69 2.10 -2.38
N LEU A 206 0.86 2.30 -3.42
CA LEU A 206 0.84 3.56 -4.16
C LEU A 206 0.15 4.66 -3.35
N PHE A 207 -0.98 4.37 -2.71
CA PHE A 207 -1.62 5.33 -1.78
C PHE A 207 -0.75 5.63 -0.56
N ARG A 208 -0.01 4.64 -0.06
CA ARG A 208 1.00 4.89 0.99
C ARG A 208 2.07 5.85 0.49
N SER A 209 2.60 5.66 -0.72
CA SER A 209 3.54 6.61 -1.31
C SER A 209 2.93 8.00 -1.48
N PHE A 210 1.64 8.12 -1.78
CA PHE A 210 0.91 9.39 -1.81
C PHE A 210 0.84 10.06 -0.42
N LEU A 211 0.49 9.33 0.63
CA LEU A 211 0.45 9.88 2.01
C LEU A 211 1.83 10.29 2.52
N GLN A 212 2.86 9.54 2.15
CA GLN A 212 4.25 9.82 2.49
C GLN A 212 4.91 10.83 1.54
N ALA A 213 4.18 11.39 0.57
CA ALA A 213 4.73 12.33 -0.39
C ALA A 213 4.72 13.76 0.17
N GLY A 214 5.82 14.48 0.00
CA GLY A 214 5.89 15.91 0.30
C GLY A 214 5.55 16.79 -0.90
N MET A 215 5.77 16.28 -2.11
CA MET A 215 5.50 16.95 -3.38
C MET A 215 5.13 15.90 -4.44
N ALA A 216 4.43 16.32 -5.49
CA ALA A 216 4.13 15.47 -6.64
C ALA A 216 4.47 16.20 -7.94
N ARG A 217 5.02 15.47 -8.91
CA ARG A 217 5.13 15.92 -10.30
C ARG A 217 3.95 15.32 -11.06
N VAL A 218 3.13 16.16 -11.69
CA VAL A 218 2.00 15.72 -12.51
C VAL A 218 2.22 16.20 -13.94
N VAL A 219 1.98 15.31 -14.90
CA VAL A 219 2.01 15.60 -16.34
C VAL A 219 0.58 15.41 -16.85
N VAL A 220 -0.01 16.49 -17.35
CA VAL A 220 -1.37 16.51 -17.89
C VAL A 220 -1.34 17.03 -19.32
N THR A 221 -2.02 16.34 -20.23
CA THR A 221 -2.18 16.78 -21.61
C THR A 221 -3.34 17.77 -21.73
N VAL A 222 -3.17 18.74 -22.62
CA VAL A 222 -4.24 19.66 -23.01
C VAL A 222 -5.09 18.98 -24.07
N LYS A 223 -6.41 19.10 -23.95
CA LYS A 223 -7.34 18.53 -24.92
C LYS A 223 -7.17 19.21 -26.28
N PRO A 224 -7.13 18.47 -27.40
CA PRO A 224 -7.01 19.06 -28.73
C PRO A 224 -8.08 20.14 -28.96
N GLY A 225 -7.66 21.32 -29.43
CA GLY A 225 -8.52 22.49 -29.63
C GLY A 225 -8.62 23.45 -28.45
N PHE A 226 -8.05 23.12 -27.28
CA PHE A 226 -7.91 24.04 -26.14
C PHE A 226 -6.50 24.64 -26.01
N GLU A 227 -5.57 24.26 -26.89
CA GLU A 227 -4.15 24.65 -26.87
C GLU A 227 -3.96 26.18 -26.81
N ASP A 228 -4.55 26.91 -27.76
CA ASP A 228 -4.45 28.38 -27.83
C ASP A 228 -5.07 29.05 -26.60
N ALA A 229 -6.18 28.52 -26.10
CA ALA A 229 -6.89 29.05 -24.94
C ALA A 229 -6.09 28.86 -23.65
N VAL A 230 -5.44 27.69 -23.49
CA VAL A 230 -4.55 27.41 -22.36
C VAL A 230 -3.28 28.25 -22.45
N GLN A 231 -2.68 28.39 -23.64
CA GLN A 231 -1.51 29.25 -23.83
C GLN A 231 -1.82 30.71 -23.50
N PHE A 232 -2.98 31.21 -23.93
CA PHE A 232 -3.46 32.55 -23.58
C PHE A 232 -3.65 32.70 -22.06
N PHE A 233 -4.26 31.70 -21.42
CA PHE A 233 -4.44 31.68 -19.96
C PHE A 233 -3.10 31.70 -19.21
N LEU A 234 -2.12 30.89 -19.61
CA LEU A 234 -0.79 30.85 -18.98
C LEU A 234 -0.02 32.17 -19.15
N THR A 235 -0.25 32.88 -20.26
CA THR A 235 0.43 34.15 -20.54
C THR A 235 -0.22 35.35 -19.86
N THR A 236 -1.56 35.39 -19.82
CA THR A 236 -2.32 36.59 -19.40
C THR A 236 -3.05 36.44 -18.07
N GLY A 237 -3.21 35.20 -17.57
CA GLY A 237 -4.01 34.87 -16.40
C GLY A 237 -5.53 35.03 -16.62
N LYS A 238 -5.99 35.24 -17.86
CA LYS A 238 -7.41 35.44 -18.19
C LYS A 238 -7.95 34.29 -19.02
N ILE A 239 -9.20 33.92 -18.78
CA ILE A 239 -9.89 32.85 -19.50
C ILE A 239 -10.38 33.38 -20.85
N TRP A 240 -10.21 32.57 -21.89
CA TRP A 240 -10.72 32.87 -23.21
C TRP A 240 -12.22 32.55 -23.30
N ASN A 241 -13.08 33.59 -23.32
CA ASN A 241 -14.54 33.44 -23.30
C ASN A 241 -15.19 33.21 -24.69
N GLY A 242 -14.46 32.63 -25.65
CA GLY A 242 -14.99 32.28 -26.97
C GLY A 242 -15.19 33.49 -27.88
N GLY A 243 -14.13 33.81 -28.65
CA GLY A 243 -14.12 34.69 -29.80
C GLY A 243 -12.98 34.27 -30.75
N GLU A 244 -12.65 35.06 -31.77
CA GLU A 244 -11.40 34.87 -32.55
C GLU A 244 -10.18 35.04 -31.64
N VAL A 245 -9.36 34.00 -31.51
CA VAL A 245 -8.09 34.04 -30.75
C VAL A 245 -7.33 35.30 -31.18
N PRO A 246 -6.94 36.20 -30.28
CA PRO A 246 -6.16 37.35 -30.67
C PRO A 246 -4.83 36.77 -31.10
N VAL A 247 -4.50 36.90 -32.38
CA VAL A 247 -3.13 36.68 -32.82
C VAL A 247 -2.30 37.68 -32.02
N ILE A 248 -1.55 37.19 -31.04
CA ILE A 248 -0.64 38.03 -30.25
C ILE A 248 0.45 38.49 -31.22
N GLY A 249 0.18 39.60 -31.89
CA GLY A 249 0.99 40.19 -32.95
C GLY A 249 2.14 41.01 -32.39
N ASP A 250 3.09 40.34 -31.74
CA ASP A 250 4.45 40.89 -31.61
C ASP A 250 5.32 40.27 -32.73
N PRO A 251 5.95 41.07 -33.62
CA PRO A 251 6.76 40.59 -34.74
C PRO A 251 7.95 39.67 -34.37
N MET A 252 8.20 39.43 -33.08
CA MET A 252 9.27 38.59 -32.55
C MET A 252 8.81 37.24 -31.97
N TYR A 253 7.52 36.92 -31.97
CA TYR A 253 7.01 35.65 -31.45
C TYR A 253 6.71 34.67 -32.60
N MET A 254 7.71 33.91 -33.05
CA MET A 254 7.43 32.71 -33.86
C MET A 254 6.91 31.61 -32.94
N SER A 255 5.68 31.17 -33.18
CA SER A 255 5.11 30.02 -32.49
C SER A 255 5.83 28.74 -32.93
N ILE A 256 6.01 27.76 -32.03
CA ILE A 256 6.51 26.42 -32.40
C ILE A 256 5.59 25.79 -33.47
N VAL A 257 4.32 26.20 -33.51
CA VAL A 257 3.35 25.82 -34.55
C VAL A 257 3.74 26.37 -35.92
N ASP A 258 4.29 27.60 -36.02
CA ASP A 258 4.81 28.16 -37.26
C ASP A 258 6.16 27.53 -37.66
N GLU A 259 6.99 27.11 -36.69
CA GLU A 259 8.16 26.25 -36.97
C GLU A 259 7.73 24.89 -37.53
N MET A 260 6.66 24.29 -37.03
CA MET A 260 6.11 23.03 -37.57
C MET A 260 5.39 23.20 -38.93
N ARG A 261 4.92 24.42 -39.25
CA ARG A 261 4.29 24.75 -40.54
C ARG A 261 5.29 25.17 -41.61
N GLN A 262 6.54 25.49 -41.25
CA GLN A 262 7.59 25.64 -42.25
C GLN A 262 7.80 24.28 -42.93
N PRO A 263 7.78 24.21 -44.27
CA PRO A 263 8.01 22.96 -44.97
C PRO A 263 9.37 22.40 -44.55
N THR A 264 9.37 21.10 -44.28
CA THR A 264 10.52 20.34 -43.78
C THR A 264 11.60 20.29 -44.87
N GLY A 265 12.46 21.32 -44.91
CA GLY A 265 13.63 21.41 -45.78
C GLY A 265 13.35 21.66 -47.26
N GLU A 266 14.28 22.34 -47.94
CA GLU A 266 14.36 22.30 -49.40
C GLU A 266 14.94 20.94 -49.81
N ALA A 267 14.24 20.21 -50.68
CA ALA A 267 14.71 18.92 -51.18
C ALA A 267 16.05 19.10 -51.91
N GLN A 268 17.13 18.54 -51.35
CA GLN A 268 18.44 18.53 -52.00
C GLN A 268 18.68 17.19 -52.70
N GLY A 269 18.91 17.25 -54.02
CA GLY A 269 19.21 16.09 -54.84
C GLY A 269 17.97 15.46 -55.49
N LYS A 270 18.20 14.32 -56.15
CA LYS A 270 17.15 13.50 -56.73
C LYS A 270 16.52 12.64 -55.63
N PHE A 271 15.23 12.36 -55.73
CA PHE A 271 14.56 11.47 -54.77
C PHE A 271 14.84 10.00 -55.10
N TRP A 272 14.82 9.13 -54.09
CA TRP A 272 14.95 7.67 -54.24
C TRP A 272 13.78 6.96 -53.56
N ILE A 273 13.45 5.76 -54.04
CA ILE A 273 12.33 4.97 -53.54
C ILE A 273 12.83 4.12 -52.37
N THR A 274 12.09 4.09 -51.27
CA THR A 274 12.39 3.22 -50.11
C THR A 274 11.20 2.32 -49.82
N ARG A 275 11.41 1.00 -49.82
CA ARG A 275 10.37 0.02 -49.48
C ARG A 275 10.43 -0.31 -47.98
N MET A 276 9.39 0.08 -47.26
CA MET A 276 9.25 -0.25 -45.83
C MET A 276 8.33 -1.48 -45.66
N PRO A 277 8.71 -2.49 -44.87
CA PRO A 277 7.82 -3.60 -44.54
C PRO A 277 6.69 -3.09 -43.63
N THR A 278 5.46 -3.13 -44.12
CA THR A 278 4.27 -2.78 -43.33
C THR A 278 3.55 -4.03 -42.84
N THR A 279 2.89 -3.96 -41.69
CA THR A 279 2.07 -5.05 -41.12
C THR A 279 0.69 -5.19 -41.78
N LEU A 280 0.42 -4.43 -42.86
CA LEU A 280 -0.83 -4.52 -43.62
C LEU A 280 -0.93 -5.90 -44.30
N THR A 281 -1.94 -6.67 -43.87
CA THR A 281 -2.29 -7.95 -44.49
C THR A 281 -3.24 -7.66 -45.66
N ILE A 282 -2.77 -7.88 -46.88
CA ILE A 282 -3.49 -7.50 -48.11
C ILE A 282 -4.77 -8.34 -48.26
N LEU A 283 -5.93 -7.68 -48.39
CA LEU A 283 -7.15 -8.28 -48.90
C LEU A 283 -7.12 -8.16 -50.43
N GLN A 284 -7.01 -9.29 -51.13
CA GLN A 284 -7.05 -9.31 -52.59
C GLN A 284 -8.37 -8.74 -53.10
N ASP A 285 -8.33 -8.05 -54.24
CA ASP A 285 -9.53 -7.57 -54.95
C ASP A 285 -10.56 -8.72 -55.08
N LYS A 286 -11.82 -8.41 -54.81
CA LYS A 286 -12.98 -9.31 -54.71
C LYS A 286 -13.02 -10.32 -53.55
N SER A 287 -12.01 -10.44 -52.69
CA SER A 287 -12.07 -11.38 -51.56
C SER A 287 -13.11 -11.01 -50.48
N THR A 288 -13.59 -9.76 -50.45
CA THR A 288 -14.55 -9.26 -49.45
C THR A 288 -15.77 -8.56 -50.06
N GLY A 289 -16.03 -8.73 -51.37
CA GLY A 289 -17.21 -8.18 -52.03
C GLY A 289 -17.18 -6.67 -52.31
N LEU A 290 -16.05 -6.00 -52.07
CA LEU A 290 -15.82 -4.61 -52.50
C LEU A 290 -15.04 -4.62 -53.82
N PRO A 291 -15.61 -4.14 -54.94
CA PRO A 291 -14.87 -3.98 -56.18
C PRO A 291 -13.89 -2.81 -56.03
N VAL A 292 -12.59 -3.07 -56.15
CA VAL A 292 -11.57 -2.01 -56.13
C VAL A 292 -10.83 -2.02 -57.46
N GLU A 293 -10.91 -0.92 -58.22
CA GLU A 293 -10.24 -0.80 -59.53
C GLU A 293 -8.71 -0.89 -59.43
N GLN A 294 -8.14 -0.52 -58.27
CA GLN A 294 -6.70 -0.55 -58.01
C GLN A 294 -6.41 -1.02 -56.58
N PRO A 295 -5.71 -2.15 -56.37
CA PRO A 295 -5.53 -2.73 -55.04
C PRO A 295 -4.59 -1.94 -54.13
N LEU A 296 -3.65 -1.16 -54.69
CA LEU A 296 -2.77 -0.24 -53.96
C LEU A 296 -2.67 1.10 -54.71
N PRO A 297 -2.70 2.24 -54.01
CA PRO A 297 -2.50 3.53 -54.63
C PRO A 297 -1.08 3.61 -55.22
N ILE A 298 -1.01 3.86 -56.53
CA ILE A 298 0.25 4.17 -57.23
C ILE A 298 0.34 5.68 -57.37
N PHE A 299 1.43 6.26 -56.87
CA PHE A 299 1.73 7.67 -57.06
C PHE A 299 2.51 7.83 -58.38
N GLN A 300 1.81 8.21 -59.45
CA GLN A 300 2.43 8.46 -60.74
C GLN A 300 3.23 9.76 -60.68
N GLU A 301 4.56 9.65 -60.68
CA GLU A 301 5.44 10.81 -60.72
C GLU A 301 5.53 11.40 -62.12
N ALA A 302 5.26 12.71 -62.24
CA ALA A 302 5.21 13.41 -63.52
C ALA A 302 6.60 13.64 -64.15
N ASN A 303 7.68 13.55 -63.36
CA ASN A 303 9.05 13.81 -63.80
C ASN A 303 10.02 12.68 -63.41
N PRO A 304 10.07 11.57 -64.18
CA PRO A 304 10.94 10.42 -63.91
C PRO A 304 12.44 10.72 -63.86
N GLU A 305 12.87 11.83 -64.48
CA GLU A 305 14.29 12.25 -64.52
C GLU A 305 14.83 12.75 -63.17
N ASN A 306 13.94 13.11 -62.24
CA ASN A 306 14.27 13.57 -60.89
C ASN A 306 14.39 12.43 -59.87
N CYS A 307 14.28 11.17 -60.33
CA CYS A 307 14.53 9.98 -59.51
C CYS A 307 15.98 9.48 -59.71
N GLU A 308 16.63 9.01 -58.63
CA GLU A 308 17.96 8.37 -58.73
C GLU A 308 17.92 7.05 -59.51
N ASN A 309 16.83 6.28 -59.39
CA ASN A 309 16.65 5.02 -60.11
C ASN A 309 15.26 4.94 -60.80
N PRO A 310 15.14 5.43 -62.05
CA PRO A 310 13.86 5.45 -62.78
C PRO A 310 13.26 4.08 -63.06
N LEU A 311 14.03 2.98 -62.95
CA LEU A 311 13.56 1.62 -63.21
C LEU A 311 12.75 1.03 -62.03
N GLU A 312 12.83 1.64 -60.85
CA GLU A 312 12.09 1.20 -59.66
C GLU A 312 10.73 1.88 -59.50
N LEU A 313 10.41 2.84 -60.38
CA LEU A 313 9.11 3.51 -60.40
C LEU A 313 8.03 2.52 -60.86
N GLU A 314 7.11 2.21 -59.97
CA GLU A 314 5.93 1.40 -60.29
C GLU A 314 4.92 2.27 -61.05
N THR A 315 4.77 2.06 -62.35
CA THR A 315 3.75 2.74 -63.18
C THR A 315 2.46 1.95 -63.27
N GLU A 316 2.54 0.63 -63.10
CA GLU A 316 1.44 -0.32 -63.19
C GLU A 316 1.44 -1.24 -61.97
N THR A 317 0.25 -1.74 -61.61
CA THR A 317 0.11 -2.65 -60.47
C THR A 317 0.71 -4.02 -60.80
N SER A 318 1.53 -4.56 -59.90
CA SER A 318 2.09 -5.91 -60.03
C SER A 318 1.08 -7.02 -59.68
N PHE A 319 -0.14 -6.67 -59.25
CA PHE A 319 -1.17 -7.63 -58.85
C PHE A 319 -2.06 -8.02 -60.04
N ALA A 320 -2.12 -9.32 -60.34
CA ALA A 320 -3.05 -9.85 -61.33
C ALA A 320 -4.44 -10.07 -60.71
N HIS A 321 -5.51 -9.62 -61.36
CA HIS A 321 -6.87 -10.01 -61.00
C HIS A 321 -7.03 -11.53 -61.18
N ARG A 322 -7.17 -12.26 -60.08
CA ARG A 322 -7.55 -13.67 -60.09
C ARG A 322 -8.89 -13.77 -59.38
N ASP A 323 -9.87 -14.39 -60.03
CA ASP A 323 -11.16 -14.69 -59.38
C ASP A 323 -10.91 -15.80 -58.34
N VAL A 324 -10.60 -15.41 -57.12
CA VAL A 324 -10.46 -16.33 -55.98
C VAL A 324 -11.77 -16.30 -55.21
N GLN A 325 -12.63 -17.28 -55.46
CA GLN A 325 -13.81 -17.51 -54.61
C GLN A 325 -13.36 -18.18 -53.31
N LEU A 326 -13.67 -17.55 -52.17
CA LEU A 326 -13.63 -18.20 -50.87
C LEU A 326 -14.69 -19.30 -50.83
N SER A 327 -14.30 -20.56 -51.04
CA SER A 327 -15.21 -21.69 -50.88
C SER A 327 -15.52 -21.87 -49.38
N HIS A 328 -16.75 -21.55 -48.97
CA HIS A 328 -17.23 -21.88 -47.64
C HIS A 328 -17.53 -23.40 -47.61
N GLY A 329 -16.71 -24.18 -46.93
CA GLY A 329 -16.97 -25.62 -46.76
C GLY A 329 -18.21 -25.84 -45.89
N THR A 330 -19.33 -26.23 -46.51
CA THR A 330 -20.46 -26.84 -45.81
C THR A 330 -20.18 -28.33 -45.68
N ILE A 331 -19.70 -28.76 -44.51
CA ILE A 331 -19.79 -30.17 -44.10
C ILE A 331 -20.85 -30.20 -42.98
N GLU A 332 -22.09 -30.48 -43.37
CA GLU A 332 -23.06 -31.12 -42.49
C GLU A 332 -22.72 -32.61 -42.44
N ASP A 333 -22.06 -33.06 -41.37
CA ASP A 333 -22.06 -34.47 -41.00
C ASP A 333 -22.63 -34.60 -39.58
N SER A 334 -23.93 -34.86 -39.57
CA SER A 334 -24.68 -35.40 -38.44
C SER A 334 -24.53 -36.91 -38.44
N THR A 335 -23.78 -37.46 -37.49
CA THR A 335 -24.06 -38.80 -36.92
C THR A 335 -23.57 -38.83 -35.47
N LEU A 336 -24.48 -38.51 -34.56
CA LEU A 336 -24.53 -39.15 -33.24
C LEU A 336 -25.15 -40.54 -33.45
N ASP A 337 -24.32 -41.57 -33.31
CA ASP A 337 -24.67 -42.87 -32.73
C ASP A 337 -23.42 -43.41 -32.00
#